data_AF-A0A8H3XB59-F1
#
_entry.id   AF-A0A8H3XB59-F1
#
_cell.length_a   1.000
_cell.length_b   1.000
_cell.length_c   1.000
_cell.angle_alpha   90.00
_cell.angle_beta   90.00
_cell.angle_gamma   90.00
#
_symmetry.space_group_name_H-M   'P 1'
#
loop_
_entity.id
_entity.type
_entity.pdbx_description
1 polymer ?
#
loop_
_entity_poly.entity_id
_entity_poly.type
_entity_poly.pdbx_seq_one_letter_code
_entity_poly.pdbx_strand_id
1 'polypeptide(L)'
;MQTDKENIEIDESNNITQDSNKTLFEFSRQIEAYLNGVGINKYEKSQSSDYKIIGRGGSAIVYKATLQGQVFALKNLNNNLSMSDESFKKIRRESDYIILLKLLYGIHHPNIIKFNGILEDPQMGITLVLQHAEDGNLRDYLQKKHVDGLYKILWAELIKIATEITIGLTYLHSKDIIHRDLHSKNILINDGKALIADFGNQKI
;
A
#
# COMPACT_ATOMS: atom_id res chain seq x y z
N MET A 1 54.76 32.23 -27.02
CA MET A 1 53.30 32.33 -26.88
C MET A 1 52.79 30.94 -26.61
N GLN A 2 52.57 30.64 -25.33
CA GLN A 2 52.12 29.35 -24.82
C GLN A 2 50.92 29.72 -23.95
N THR A 3 49.74 29.28 -24.34
CA THR A 3 48.51 29.49 -23.56
C THR A 3 47.99 28.12 -23.19
N ASP A 4 48.22 27.75 -21.93
CA ASP A 4 47.61 26.59 -21.29
C ASP A 4 46.10 26.81 -21.22
N LYS A 5 45.34 25.86 -21.78
CA LYS A 5 43.92 25.71 -21.50
C LYS A 5 43.77 24.46 -20.63
N GLU A 6 43.67 24.68 -19.33
CA GLU A 6 43.16 23.66 -18.40
C GLU A 6 41.69 23.40 -18.74
N ASN A 7 41.41 22.18 -19.22
CA ASN A 7 40.04 21.66 -19.27
C ASN A 7 39.65 21.27 -17.85
N ILE A 8 38.75 22.04 -17.23
CA ILE A 8 38.07 21.66 -16.00
C ILE A 8 36.96 20.68 -16.41
N GLU A 9 37.22 19.39 -16.24
CA GLU A 9 36.19 18.35 -16.27
C GLU A 9 35.36 18.50 -14.99
N ILE A 10 34.21 19.18 -15.08
CA ILE A 10 33.25 19.26 -13.97
C ILE A 10 32.50 17.94 -13.94
N ASP A 11 32.83 17.09 -12.96
CA ASP A 11 32.15 15.83 -12.71
C ASP A 11 30.74 16.07 -12.12
N GLU A 12 29.78 16.36 -13.01
CA GLU A 12 28.37 16.57 -12.68
C GLU A 12 27.69 15.33 -12.07
N SER A 13 28.29 14.14 -12.24
CA SER A 13 27.71 12.88 -11.75
C SER A 13 27.77 12.78 -10.22
N ASN A 14 28.80 13.34 -9.58
CA ASN A 14 28.98 13.30 -8.13
C ASN A 14 27.99 14.23 -7.37
N ASN A 15 27.64 15.38 -7.94
CA ASN A 15 26.69 16.31 -7.31
C ASN A 15 25.25 15.79 -7.32
N ILE A 16 24.82 15.15 -8.42
CA ILE A 16 23.46 14.57 -8.54
C ILE A 16 23.26 13.41 -7.56
N THR A 17 24.31 12.64 -7.32
CA THR A 17 24.28 11.47 -6.42
C THR A 17 24.27 11.90 -4.95
N GLN A 18 24.96 12.99 -4.58
CA GLN A 18 24.89 13.56 -3.23
C GLN A 18 23.52 14.19 -2.92
N ASP A 19 22.93 14.91 -3.88
CA ASP A 19 21.66 15.63 -3.68
C ASP A 19 20.46 14.67 -3.57
N SER A 20 20.49 13.58 -4.34
CA SER A 20 19.52 12.48 -4.22
C SER A 20 19.64 11.72 -2.89
N ASN A 21 20.85 11.42 -2.43
CA ASN A 21 21.06 10.78 -1.13
C ASN A 21 20.63 11.68 0.05
N LYS A 22 20.81 12.99 -0.07
CA LYS A 22 20.34 13.97 0.91
C LYS A 22 18.81 14.04 0.95
N THR A 23 18.16 14.05 -0.22
CA THR A 23 16.70 14.02 -0.36
C THR A 23 16.10 12.73 0.24
N LEU A 24 16.74 11.59 0.01
CA LEU A 24 16.35 10.29 0.58
C LEU A 24 16.44 10.26 2.10
N PHE A 25 17.51 10.84 2.66
CA PHE A 25 17.69 10.93 4.10
C PHE A 25 16.64 11.84 4.75
N GLU A 26 16.35 13.00 4.15
CA GLU A 26 15.29 13.90 4.61
C GLU A 26 13.91 13.24 4.53
N PHE A 27 13.67 12.43 3.50
CA PHE A 27 12.42 11.68 3.32
C PHE A 27 12.19 10.64 4.40
N SER A 28 13.16 9.75 4.65
CA SER A 28 13.07 8.76 5.74
C SER A 28 12.84 9.44 7.08
N ARG A 29 13.49 10.60 7.32
CA ARG A 29 13.28 11.39 8.53
C ARG A 29 11.87 11.95 8.64
N GLN A 30 11.26 12.40 7.55
CA GLN A 30 9.86 12.90 7.55
C GLN A 30 8.86 11.77 7.81
N ILE A 31 9.08 10.59 7.23
CA ILE A 31 8.29 9.40 7.56
C ILE A 31 8.43 9.09 9.03
N GLU A 32 9.65 8.95 9.54
CA GLU A 32 9.88 8.62 10.95
C GLU A 32 9.26 9.64 11.89
N ALA A 33 9.42 10.94 11.61
CA ALA A 33 8.82 12.01 12.37
C ALA A 33 7.28 11.93 12.36
N TYR A 34 6.68 11.66 11.20
CA TYR A 34 5.23 11.47 11.09
C TYR A 34 4.77 10.25 11.89
N LEU A 35 5.37 9.08 11.61
CA LEU A 35 5.03 7.81 12.27
C LEU A 35 5.12 7.90 13.80
N ASN A 36 6.20 8.52 14.30
CA ASN A 36 6.41 8.72 15.73
C ASN A 36 5.41 9.74 16.31
N GLY A 37 5.08 10.80 15.56
CA GLY A 37 4.14 11.84 16.00
C GLY A 37 2.68 11.40 16.07
N VAL A 38 2.24 10.50 15.20
CA VAL A 38 0.86 9.97 15.19
C VAL A 38 0.71 8.62 15.93
N GLY A 39 1.80 8.03 16.42
CA GLY A 39 1.75 6.76 17.17
C GLY A 39 1.33 5.57 16.30
N ILE A 40 1.79 5.53 15.04
CA ILE A 40 1.55 4.37 14.17
C ILE A 40 2.33 3.17 14.71
N ASN A 41 1.69 2.00 14.79
CA ASN A 41 2.38 0.78 15.20
C ASN A 41 3.52 0.46 14.22
N LYS A 42 4.70 0.22 14.77
CA LYS A 42 5.87 -0.27 14.03
C LYS A 42 6.10 -1.72 14.43
N TYR A 43 6.15 -2.57 13.41
CA TYR A 43 6.46 -3.99 13.55
C TYR A 43 7.85 -4.26 13.00
N GLU A 44 8.55 -5.18 13.62
CA GLU A 44 9.83 -5.68 13.11
C GLU A 44 9.63 -7.00 12.39
N LYS A 45 10.46 -7.26 11.38
CA LYS A 45 10.49 -8.56 10.70
C LYS A 45 10.71 -9.75 11.66
N SER A 46 11.45 -9.55 12.74
CA SER A 46 11.67 -10.55 13.80
C SER A 46 10.35 -11.02 14.48
N GLN A 47 9.32 -10.18 14.47
CA GLN A 47 8.02 -10.44 15.10
C GLN A 47 7.05 -11.20 14.19
N SER A 48 7.51 -11.62 13.01
CA SER A 48 6.68 -12.10 11.92
C SER A 48 6.93 -13.57 11.57
N SER A 49 5.86 -14.32 11.30
CA SER A 49 5.92 -15.73 10.87
C SER A 49 4.90 -16.02 9.76
N ASP A 50 4.94 -17.24 9.22
CA ASP A 50 3.92 -17.80 8.32
C ASP A 50 3.68 -17.02 7.01
N TYR A 51 4.76 -16.53 6.40
CA TYR A 51 4.67 -15.76 5.15
C TYR A 51 4.14 -16.61 4.00
N LYS A 52 2.98 -16.21 3.47
CA LYS A 52 2.40 -16.79 2.26
C LYS A 52 1.99 -15.69 1.30
N ILE A 53 2.42 -15.76 0.05
CA ILE A 53 1.96 -14.82 -0.97
C ILE A 53 0.48 -15.08 -1.24
N ILE A 54 -0.34 -14.04 -1.10
CA ILE A 54 -1.79 -14.06 -1.34
C ILE A 54 -2.21 -13.14 -2.49
N GLY A 55 -1.31 -12.27 -2.96
CA GLY A 55 -1.57 -11.42 -4.10
C GLY A 55 -0.28 -10.95 -4.77
N ARG A 56 -0.28 -10.89 -6.10
CA ARG A 56 0.76 -10.25 -6.90
C ARG A 56 0.07 -9.30 -7.88
N GLY A 57 0.28 -8.00 -7.71
CA GLY A 57 -0.18 -6.97 -8.62
C GLY A 57 1.00 -6.33 -9.37
N GLY A 58 0.69 -5.44 -10.32
CA GLY A 58 1.72 -4.68 -11.04
C GLY A 58 2.55 -3.76 -10.15
N SER A 59 2.02 -3.36 -8.98
CA SER A 59 2.64 -2.37 -8.08
C SER A 59 3.04 -2.91 -6.72
N ALA A 60 2.65 -4.14 -6.36
CA ALA A 60 2.88 -4.68 -5.01
C ALA A 60 2.79 -6.20 -4.94
N ILE A 61 3.48 -6.78 -3.97
CA ILE A 61 3.27 -8.16 -3.52
C ILE A 61 2.60 -8.11 -2.16
N VAL A 62 1.57 -8.93 -1.96
CA VAL A 62 0.82 -9.05 -0.71
C VAL A 62 1.08 -10.41 -0.09
N TYR A 63 1.52 -10.41 1.17
CA TYR A 63 1.74 -11.61 1.97
C TYR A 63 0.69 -11.71 3.07
N LYS A 64 0.16 -12.90 3.33
CA LYS A 64 -0.42 -13.27 4.63
C LYS A 64 0.75 -13.57 5.56
N ALA A 65 0.72 -13.03 6.77
CA ALA A 65 1.72 -13.32 7.81
C ALA A 65 1.09 -13.15 9.20
N THR A 66 1.69 -13.79 10.19
CA THR A 66 1.32 -13.63 11.59
C THR A 66 2.28 -12.62 12.22
N LEU A 67 1.78 -11.57 12.88
CA LEU A 67 2.53 -10.63 13.69
C LEU A 67 1.98 -10.65 15.11
N GLN A 68 2.84 -10.91 16.11
CA GLN A 68 2.46 -10.93 17.52
C GLN A 68 1.20 -11.79 17.81
N GLY A 69 1.07 -12.93 17.12
CA GLY A 69 -0.06 -13.86 17.26
C GLY A 69 -1.34 -13.49 16.49
N GLN A 70 -1.34 -12.38 15.75
CA GLN A 70 -2.46 -11.96 14.91
C GLN A 70 -2.12 -12.03 13.41
N VAL A 71 -3.08 -12.45 12.60
CA VAL A 71 -2.92 -12.57 11.14
C VAL A 71 -3.17 -11.23 10.44
N PHE A 72 -2.25 -10.84 9.55
CA PHE A 72 -2.30 -9.62 8.76
C PHE A 72 -2.03 -9.85 7.27
N ALA A 73 -2.41 -8.86 6.46
CA ALA A 73 -1.99 -8.72 5.08
C ALA A 73 -0.86 -7.68 5.00
N LEU A 74 0.32 -8.11 4.56
CA LEU A 74 1.52 -7.31 4.40
C LEU A 74 1.66 -6.90 2.94
N LYS A 75 1.36 -5.64 2.62
CA LYS A 75 1.45 -5.10 1.26
C LYS A 75 2.81 -4.43 1.08
N ASN A 76 3.70 -5.11 0.38
CA ASN A 76 5.01 -4.59 0.03
C ASN A 76 4.92 -3.76 -1.26
N LEU A 77 5.26 -2.47 -1.18
CA LEU A 77 5.17 -1.54 -2.30
C LEU A 77 6.47 -1.42 -3.12
N ASN A 78 7.53 -2.16 -2.75
CA ASN A 78 8.84 -2.07 -3.38
C ASN A 78 9.01 -2.96 -4.62
N ASN A 79 7.92 -3.31 -5.29
CA ASN A 79 7.99 -4.18 -6.46
C ASN A 79 8.33 -3.37 -7.73
N ASN A 80 9.58 -2.95 -7.87
CA ASN A 80 10.21 -2.59 -9.15
C ASN A 80 11.74 -2.77 -9.05
N LEU A 81 12.17 -4.03 -9.10
CA LEU A 81 13.51 -4.41 -9.54
C LEU A 81 13.57 -4.26 -11.07
N SER A 82 13.68 -3.02 -11.56
CA SER A 82 14.15 -2.77 -12.92
C SER A 82 14.96 -1.47 -12.95
N MET A 83 16.26 -1.67 -13.00
CA MET A 83 17.39 -0.73 -13.01
C MET A 83 17.40 0.20 -14.24
N SER A 84 16.45 1.13 -14.39
CA SER A 84 16.52 2.02 -15.57
C SER A 84 16.01 3.45 -15.45
N ASP A 85 15.70 4.00 -14.26
CA ASP A 85 15.53 5.46 -14.08
C ASP A 85 15.43 5.80 -12.57
N GLU A 86 16.58 6.04 -11.92
CA GLU A 86 16.70 5.82 -10.47
C GLU A 86 16.29 6.98 -9.54
N SER A 87 16.46 8.25 -9.90
CA SER A 87 16.37 9.32 -8.88
C SER A 87 14.98 9.98 -8.80
N PHE A 88 14.48 10.52 -9.91
CA PHE A 88 13.20 11.26 -9.92
C PHE A 88 11.98 10.34 -9.73
N LYS A 89 11.99 9.15 -10.33
CA LYS A 89 10.92 8.15 -10.10
C LYS A 89 10.93 7.64 -8.66
N LYS A 90 12.07 7.65 -7.98
CA LYS A 90 12.19 7.24 -6.57
C LYS A 90 11.65 8.34 -5.64
N ILE A 91 12.08 9.59 -5.82
CA ILE A 91 11.60 10.74 -5.03
C ILE A 91 10.07 10.91 -5.14
N ARG A 92 9.50 10.72 -6.34
CA ARG A 92 8.04 10.80 -6.54
C ARG A 92 7.30 9.66 -5.82
N ARG A 93 7.80 8.42 -5.93
CA ARG A 93 7.24 7.24 -5.22
C ARG A 93 7.24 7.43 -3.71
N GLU A 94 8.29 8.05 -3.21
CA GLU A 94 8.47 8.37 -1.81
C GLU A 94 7.45 9.41 -1.35
N SER A 95 7.33 10.53 -2.05
CA SER A 95 6.32 11.56 -1.76
C SER A 95 4.89 10.99 -1.75
N ASP A 96 4.57 10.13 -2.73
CA ASP A 96 3.28 9.43 -2.82
C ASP A 96 3.04 8.50 -1.61
N TYR A 97 4.12 7.94 -1.03
CA TYR A 97 4.04 7.06 0.13
C TYR A 97 3.64 7.80 1.42
N ILE A 98 4.21 8.98 1.69
CA ILE A 98 3.81 9.80 2.85
C ILE A 98 2.34 10.19 2.75
N ILE A 99 1.89 10.58 1.55
CA ILE A 99 0.48 10.92 1.30
C ILE A 99 -0.41 9.70 1.57
N LEU A 100 -0.02 8.52 1.07
CA LEU A 100 -0.74 7.28 1.31
C LEU A 100 -0.81 6.92 2.81
N LEU A 101 0.29 7.02 3.55
CA LEU A 101 0.31 6.76 4.99
C LEU A 101 -0.60 7.73 5.76
N LYS A 102 -0.56 9.03 5.41
CA LYS A 102 -1.44 10.05 6.01
C LYS A 102 -2.91 9.74 5.75
N LEU A 103 -3.23 9.37 4.52
CA LEU A 103 -4.57 8.98 4.11
C LEU A 103 -5.04 7.73 4.87
N LEU A 104 -4.25 6.66 4.87
CA LEU A 104 -4.60 5.39 5.51
C LEU A 104 -4.76 5.54 7.03
N TYR A 105 -3.92 6.35 7.67
CA TYR A 105 -4.07 6.66 9.09
C TYR A 105 -5.33 7.48 9.39
N GLY A 106 -5.76 8.37 8.49
CA GLY A 106 -6.97 9.16 8.67
C GLY A 106 -8.29 8.39 8.45
N ILE A 107 -8.23 7.18 7.90
CA ILE A 107 -9.41 6.41 7.51
C ILE A 107 -9.71 5.32 8.53
N HIS A 108 -10.86 5.45 9.18
CA HIS A 108 -11.37 4.45 10.12
C HIS A 108 -12.86 4.22 9.87
N HIS A 109 -13.19 3.10 9.21
CA HIS A 109 -14.57 2.77 8.92
C HIS A 109 -14.78 1.24 8.82
N PRO A 110 -15.91 0.70 9.33
CA PRO A 110 -16.21 -0.73 9.28
C PRO A 110 -16.18 -1.38 7.88
N ASN A 111 -16.40 -0.61 6.82
CA ASN A 111 -16.41 -1.07 5.42
C ASN A 111 -15.18 -0.63 4.62
N ILE A 112 -14.09 -0.31 5.31
CA ILE A 112 -12.80 0.00 4.70
C ILE A 112 -11.75 -0.88 5.37
N ILE A 113 -10.78 -1.38 4.58
CA ILE A 113 -9.69 -2.19 5.11
C ILE A 113 -8.91 -1.40 6.16
N LYS A 114 -8.75 -2.00 7.35
CA LYS A 114 -8.04 -1.32 8.44
C LYS A 114 -6.55 -1.28 8.15
N PHE A 115 -5.96 -0.09 8.28
CA PHE A 115 -4.52 0.09 8.40
C PHE A 115 -4.10 -0.10 9.86
N ASN A 116 -3.16 -1.02 10.09
CA ASN A 116 -2.71 -1.40 11.42
C ASN A 116 -1.32 -0.88 11.77
N GLY A 117 -0.54 -0.51 10.75
CA GLY A 117 0.77 0.12 10.92
C GLY A 117 1.72 -0.23 9.81
N ILE A 118 3.02 -0.13 10.09
CA ILE A 118 4.06 -0.47 9.14
C ILE A 118 4.97 -1.57 9.69
N LEU A 119 5.54 -2.36 8.79
CA LEU A 119 6.62 -3.27 9.08
C LEU A 119 7.87 -2.77 8.38
N GLU A 120 8.93 -2.55 9.14
CA GLU A 120 10.24 -2.18 8.64
C GLU A 120 11.09 -3.44 8.46
N ASP A 121 11.57 -3.65 7.25
CA ASP A 121 12.46 -4.75 6.89
C ASP A 121 13.63 -4.18 6.07
N PRO A 122 14.89 -4.36 6.50
CA PRO A 122 16.05 -3.84 5.76
C PRO A 122 16.15 -4.33 4.31
N GLN A 123 15.61 -5.50 3.99
CA GLN A 123 15.63 -6.10 2.65
C GLN A 123 14.37 -5.76 1.85
N MET A 124 13.20 -5.72 2.50
CA MET A 124 11.91 -5.47 1.82
C MET A 124 11.49 -3.99 1.82
N GLY A 125 12.16 -3.15 2.60
CA GLY A 125 11.78 -1.77 2.90
C GLY A 125 10.46 -1.69 3.67
N ILE A 126 9.79 -0.53 3.60
CA ILE A 126 8.57 -0.30 4.37
C ILE A 126 7.40 -1.09 3.76
N THR A 127 6.76 -1.90 4.58
CA THR A 127 5.62 -2.74 4.21
C THR A 127 4.38 -2.30 4.99
N LEU A 128 3.25 -2.12 4.31
CA LEU A 128 2.00 -1.76 4.99
C LEU A 128 1.44 -2.99 5.72
N VAL A 129 1.09 -2.84 7.00
CA VAL A 129 0.39 -3.85 7.79
C VAL A 129 -1.10 -3.53 7.75
N LEU A 130 -1.86 -4.38 7.06
CA LEU A 130 -3.29 -4.23 6.85
C LEU A 130 -4.05 -5.39 7.51
N GLN A 131 -5.30 -5.14 7.87
CA GLN A 131 -6.23 -6.22 8.26
C GLN A 131 -6.22 -7.33 7.20
N HIS A 132 -6.18 -8.58 7.67
CA HIS A 132 -6.41 -9.72 6.80
C HIS A 132 -7.92 -9.93 6.56
N ALA A 133 -8.29 -10.17 5.30
CA ALA A 133 -9.65 -10.50 4.91
C ALA A 133 -9.70 -11.98 4.50
N GLU A 134 -10.30 -12.82 5.34
CA GLU A 134 -10.17 -14.28 5.21
C GLU A 134 -10.84 -14.84 3.94
N ASP A 135 -11.91 -14.20 3.46
CA ASP A 135 -12.65 -14.68 2.29
C ASP A 135 -12.03 -14.22 0.94
N GLY A 136 -11.00 -13.37 0.98
CA GLY A 136 -10.32 -12.85 -0.19
C GLY A 136 -11.07 -11.68 -0.85
N ASN A 137 -10.91 -11.51 -2.17
CA ASN A 137 -11.57 -10.44 -2.91
C ASN A 137 -12.97 -10.85 -3.41
N LEU A 138 -13.85 -9.87 -3.64
CA LEU A 138 -15.23 -10.07 -4.04
C LEU A 138 -15.36 -10.86 -5.36
N ARG A 139 -14.45 -10.66 -6.32
CA ARG A 139 -14.47 -11.43 -7.57
C ARG A 139 -14.35 -12.92 -7.29
N ASP A 140 -13.31 -13.31 -6.56
CA ASP A 140 -13.04 -14.73 -6.26
C ASP A 140 -14.11 -15.29 -5.31
N TYR A 141 -14.62 -14.46 -4.39
CA TYR A 141 -15.73 -14.81 -3.51
C TYR A 141 -17.00 -15.18 -4.28
N LEU A 142 -17.40 -14.36 -5.26
CA LEU A 142 -18.56 -14.65 -6.10
C LEU A 142 -18.32 -15.84 -7.02
N GLN A 143 -17.09 -16.03 -7.52
CA GLN A 143 -16.72 -17.20 -8.32
C GLN A 143 -16.84 -18.51 -7.53
N LYS A 144 -16.43 -18.54 -6.25
CA LYS A 144 -16.62 -19.72 -5.38
C LYS A 144 -18.09 -20.08 -5.18
N LYS A 145 -18.99 -19.10 -5.30
CA LYS A 145 -20.45 -19.31 -5.22
C LYS A 145 -21.07 -19.64 -6.57
N HIS A 146 -20.32 -19.65 -7.66
CA HIS A 146 -20.79 -20.12 -8.96
C HIS A 146 -20.52 -21.62 -9.07
N VAL A 147 -21.58 -22.42 -8.99
CA VAL A 147 -21.51 -23.89 -8.97
C VAL A 147 -22.53 -24.44 -9.96
N ASP A 148 -22.10 -25.34 -10.83
CA ASP A 148 -22.92 -25.97 -11.87
C ASP A 148 -23.59 -24.96 -12.83
N GLY A 149 -22.91 -23.85 -13.12
CA GLY A 149 -23.43 -22.78 -13.98
C GLY A 149 -24.39 -21.81 -13.28
N LEU A 150 -24.70 -22.03 -12.00
CA LEU A 150 -25.64 -21.21 -11.22
C LEU A 150 -24.93 -20.50 -10.06
N TYR A 151 -25.34 -19.26 -9.79
CA TYR A 151 -24.88 -18.54 -8.60
C TYR A 151 -25.66 -19.00 -7.37
N LYS A 152 -24.99 -19.71 -6.46
CA LYS A 152 -25.47 -20.12 -5.14
C LYS A 152 -25.22 -19.01 -4.10
N ILE A 153 -25.71 -17.80 -4.41
CA ILE A 153 -25.68 -16.64 -3.51
C ILE A 153 -27.10 -16.10 -3.36
N LEU A 154 -27.49 -15.75 -2.15
CA LEU A 154 -28.81 -15.17 -1.88
C LEU A 154 -28.82 -13.69 -2.31
N TRP A 155 -29.95 -13.23 -2.83
CA TRP A 155 -30.16 -11.80 -3.11
C TRP A 155 -29.92 -10.92 -1.89
N ALA A 156 -30.33 -11.37 -0.71
CA ALA A 156 -30.09 -10.66 0.54
C ALA A 156 -28.60 -10.45 0.81
N GLU A 157 -27.75 -11.43 0.49
CA GLU A 157 -26.30 -11.33 0.64
C GLU A 157 -25.69 -10.33 -0.36
N LEU A 158 -26.14 -10.37 -1.63
CA LEU A 158 -25.74 -9.41 -2.65
C LEU A 158 -26.12 -7.98 -2.29
N ILE A 159 -27.35 -7.77 -1.82
CA ILE A 159 -27.83 -6.46 -1.37
C ILE A 159 -27.02 -5.98 -0.16
N LYS A 160 -26.70 -6.86 0.79
CA LYS A 160 -25.84 -6.53 1.93
C LYS A 160 -24.46 -6.05 1.47
N ILE A 161 -23.79 -6.82 0.59
CA ILE A 161 -22.47 -6.46 0.05
C ILE A 161 -22.52 -5.11 -0.67
N ALA A 162 -23.50 -4.92 -1.55
CA ALA A 162 -23.67 -3.64 -2.27
C ALA A 162 -23.88 -2.47 -1.29
N THR A 163 -24.75 -2.66 -0.30
CA THR A 163 -25.00 -1.66 0.76
C THR A 163 -23.71 -1.31 1.50
N GLU A 164 -22.95 -2.29 1.94
CA GLU A 164 -21.69 -2.10 2.67
C GLU A 164 -20.63 -1.36 1.84
N ILE A 165 -20.51 -1.67 0.55
CA ILE A 165 -19.64 -0.93 -0.37
C ILE A 165 -20.09 0.53 -0.47
N THR A 166 -21.40 0.79 -0.62
CA THR A 166 -21.91 2.17 -0.72
C THR A 166 -21.68 2.97 0.55
N ILE A 167 -21.86 2.37 1.74
CA ILE A 167 -21.58 3.03 3.03
C ILE A 167 -20.09 3.38 3.11
N GLY A 168 -19.19 2.46 2.74
CA GLY A 168 -17.75 2.72 2.69
C GLY A 168 -17.38 3.87 1.75
N LEU A 169 -18.01 3.94 0.57
CA LEU A 169 -17.81 5.03 -0.39
C LEU A 169 -18.35 6.36 0.14
N THR A 170 -19.54 6.37 0.75
CA THR A 170 -20.11 7.57 1.37
C THR A 170 -19.17 8.12 2.44
N TYR A 171 -18.58 7.25 3.26
CA TYR A 171 -17.55 7.67 4.23
C TYR A 171 -16.35 8.31 3.52
N LEU A 172 -15.78 7.66 2.49
CA LEU A 172 -14.62 8.20 1.76
C LEU A 172 -14.94 9.57 1.14
N HIS A 173 -16.09 9.69 0.49
CA HIS A 173 -16.52 10.95 -0.12
C HIS A 173 -16.78 12.04 0.92
N SER A 174 -17.26 11.69 2.13
CA SER A 174 -17.40 12.66 3.24
C SER A 174 -16.06 13.20 3.77
N LYS A 175 -14.96 12.56 3.39
CA LYS A 175 -13.57 12.96 3.67
C LYS A 175 -12.86 13.56 2.45
N ASP A 176 -13.61 13.85 1.37
CA ASP A 176 -13.10 14.33 0.08
C ASP A 176 -12.13 13.35 -0.61
N ILE A 177 -12.25 12.04 -0.33
CA ILE A 177 -11.39 11.00 -0.89
C ILE A 177 -12.10 10.27 -2.03
N ILE A 178 -11.52 10.29 -3.23
CA ILE A 178 -12.06 9.58 -4.41
C ILE A 178 -11.23 8.33 -4.71
N HIS A 179 -11.87 7.14 -4.62
CA HIS A 179 -11.16 5.85 -4.72
C HIS A 179 -10.33 5.67 -6.00
N ARG A 180 -10.92 6.05 -7.14
CA ARG A 180 -10.36 5.99 -8.51
C ARG A 180 -10.04 4.61 -9.10
N ASP A 181 -9.87 3.60 -8.26
CA ASP A 181 -9.62 2.22 -8.72
C ASP A 181 -10.61 1.22 -8.10
N LEU A 182 -11.90 1.58 -8.07
CA LEU A 182 -12.91 0.74 -7.45
C LEU A 182 -13.35 -0.36 -8.42
N HIS A 183 -13.03 -1.61 -8.09
CA HIS A 183 -13.49 -2.79 -8.82
C HIS A 183 -13.54 -4.02 -7.91
N SER A 184 -14.13 -5.13 -8.36
CA SER A 184 -14.35 -6.34 -7.54
C SER A 184 -13.09 -7.00 -6.98
N LYS A 185 -11.89 -6.74 -7.52
CA LYS A 185 -10.63 -7.19 -6.91
C LYS A 185 -10.13 -6.31 -5.76
N ASN A 186 -10.62 -5.07 -5.66
CA ASN A 186 -10.30 -4.08 -4.63
C ASN A 186 -11.41 -3.98 -3.56
N ILE A 187 -12.43 -4.82 -3.67
CA ILE A 187 -13.36 -5.10 -2.58
C ILE A 187 -12.93 -6.42 -1.96
N LEU A 188 -12.61 -6.41 -0.67
CA LEU A 188 -12.31 -7.60 0.11
C LEU A 188 -13.53 -8.04 0.90
N ILE A 189 -13.68 -9.34 1.09
CA ILE A 189 -14.72 -9.94 1.93
C ILE A 189 -14.05 -10.54 3.17
N ASN A 190 -14.61 -10.23 4.34
CA ASN A 190 -14.16 -10.79 5.60
C ASN A 190 -15.36 -11.12 6.48
N ASP A 191 -15.62 -12.41 6.69
CA ASP A 191 -16.77 -12.90 7.43
C ASP A 191 -18.09 -12.39 6.82
N GLY A 192 -18.18 -12.47 5.49
CA GLY A 192 -19.34 -12.00 4.72
C GLY A 192 -19.58 -10.48 4.78
N LYS A 193 -18.57 -9.69 5.19
CA LYS A 193 -18.59 -8.23 5.21
C LYS A 193 -17.69 -7.65 4.12
N ALA A 194 -18.18 -6.66 3.38
CA ALA A 194 -17.42 -5.97 2.35
C ALA A 194 -16.54 -4.84 2.92
N LEU A 195 -15.28 -4.83 2.48
CA LEU A 195 -14.24 -3.87 2.83
C LEU A 195 -13.65 -3.28 1.55
N ILE A 196 -13.68 -1.96 1.40
CA ILE A 196 -12.97 -1.27 0.33
C ILE A 196 -11.47 -1.28 0.64
N ALA A 197 -10.64 -1.67 -0.33
CA ALA A 197 -9.20 -1.78 -0.20
C ALA A 197 -8.46 -1.22 -1.42
N ASP A 198 -7.14 -1.13 -1.29
CA ASP A 198 -6.21 -0.61 -2.30
C ASP A 198 -6.35 0.88 -2.64
N PHE A 199 -5.63 1.69 -1.85
CA PHE A 199 -5.59 3.14 -1.98
C PHE A 199 -4.41 3.65 -2.84
N GLY A 200 -3.87 2.84 -3.75
CA GLY A 200 -2.68 3.19 -4.53
C GLY A 200 -2.84 4.33 -5.55
N ASN A 201 -4.07 4.68 -5.94
CA ASN A 201 -4.35 5.64 -7.02
C ASN A 201 -5.27 6.82 -6.59
N GLN A 202 -5.31 7.13 -5.30
CA GLN A 202 -6.23 8.12 -4.72
C GLN A 202 -5.84 9.56 -5.09
N LYS A 203 -6.81 10.48 -5.07
CA LYS A 203 -6.54 11.93 -5.04
C LYS A 203 -7.27 12.55 -3.86
N ILE A 204 -6.55 13.47 -3.22
CA ILE A 204 -7.01 14.44 -2.23
C ILE A 204 -7.25 15.75 -2.97
#